data_AF-A0A1V5A6U7-F1
#
_entry.id   AF-A0A1V5A6U7-F1
#
_cell.length_a   1.000
_cell.length_b   1.000
_cell.length_c   1.000
_cell.angle_alpha   90.00
_cell.angle_beta   90.00
_cell.angle_gamma   90.00
#
_symmetry.space_group_name_H-M   'P 1'
#
loop_
_entity.id
_entity.type
_entity.pdbx_description
1 polymer ?
#
loop_
_entity_poly.entity_id
_entity_poly.type
_entity_poly.pdbx_seq_one_letter_code
_entity_poly.pdbx_strand_id
1 'polypeptide(L)'
;MDIGIIRMSSKGQIVIPASMRNDLTEGEQLLVIREGDRFILKPLDTLEASVKEDILFAEKTERAFLEFGMGNFSRKRGADFIDDLKSW
;
A
#
# COMPACT_ATOMS: atom_id res chain seq x y z
N MET A 1 -3.45 3.15 -27.39
CA MET A 1 -2.89 4.19 -26.50
C MET A 1 -4.05 5.09 -26.12
N ASP A 2 -4.51 4.99 -24.88
CA ASP A 2 -5.63 5.79 -24.38
C ASP A 2 -5.08 6.99 -23.62
N ILE A 3 -5.55 8.19 -23.97
CA ILE A 3 -5.10 9.45 -23.37
C ILE A 3 -6.32 10.15 -22.80
N GLY A 4 -6.32 10.41 -21.49
CA GLY A 4 -7.37 11.14 -20.79
C GLY A 4 -6.82 12.37 -20.10
N ILE A 5 -7.56 13.48 -20.17
CA ILE A 5 -7.26 14.68 -19.37
C ILE A 5 -8.19 14.66 -18.16
N ILE A 6 -7.58 14.76 -16.97
CA ILE A 6 -8.30 14.74 -15.70
C ILE A 6 -7.95 15.99 -14.91
N ARG A 7 -8.76 16.28 -13.89
CA ARG A 7 -8.48 17.32 -12.90
C ARG A 7 -8.35 16.67 -11.54
N MET A 8 -7.49 17.25 -10.70
CA MET A 8 -7.39 16.85 -9.30
C MET A 8 -8.72 17.13 -8.61
N SER A 9 -9.24 16.15 -7.86
CA SER A 9 -10.43 16.38 -7.04
C SER A 9 -10.11 17.34 -5.89
N SER A 10 -11.13 17.97 -5.30
CA SER A 10 -10.96 18.85 -4.13
C SER A 10 -10.34 18.16 -2.92
N LYS A 11 -10.37 16.83 -2.87
CA LYS A 11 -9.74 16.01 -1.82
C LYS A 11 -8.35 15.49 -2.21
N GLY A 12 -7.78 15.99 -3.31
CA GLY A 12 -6.48 15.53 -3.81
C GLY A 12 -6.51 14.15 -4.47
N GLN A 13 -7.68 13.67 -4.91
CA GLN A 13 -7.80 12.37 -5.55
C GLN A 13 -7.52 12.47 -7.05
N ILE A 14 -6.70 11.55 -7.55
CA ILE A 14 -6.50 11.31 -8.99
C ILE A 14 -7.62 10.39 -9.46
N VAL A 15 -8.42 10.84 -10.43
CA VAL A 15 -9.55 10.06 -10.97
C VAL A 15 -9.15 9.44 -12.29
N ILE A 16 -9.14 8.11 -12.39
CA ILE A 16 -8.97 7.42 -13.67
C ILE A 16 -10.28 7.53 -14.46
N PRO A 17 -10.32 7.99 -15.71
CA PRO A 17 -11.55 8.09 -16.50
C PRO A 17 -12.25 6.74 -16.65
N ALA A 18 -13.59 6.72 -16.66
CA ALA A 18 -14.36 5.49 -16.73
C ALA A 18 -13.99 4.60 -17.94
N SER A 19 -13.73 5.21 -19.11
CA SER A 19 -13.32 4.51 -20.33
C SER A 19 -11.97 3.78 -20.21
N MET A 20 -11.14 4.14 -19.22
CA MET A 20 -9.81 3.58 -18.98
C MET A 20 -9.80 2.58 -17.81
N ARG A 21 -10.96 2.25 -17.23
CA ARG A 21 -11.08 1.33 -16.07
C ARG A 21 -11.43 -0.11 -16.45
N ASN A 22 -11.58 -0.42 -17.73
CA ASN A 22 -12.13 -1.72 -18.15
C ASN A 22 -11.33 -2.93 -17.62
N ASP A 23 -10.02 -2.76 -17.45
CA ASP A 23 -9.12 -3.81 -16.95
C ASP A 23 -8.78 -3.66 -15.45
N LEU A 24 -9.40 -2.70 -14.75
CA LEU A 24 -9.19 -2.47 -13.32
C LEU A 24 -10.36 -3.02 -12.51
N THR A 25 -10.05 -3.82 -11.49
CA THR A 25 -11.07 -4.40 -10.62
C THR A 25 -11.29 -3.52 -9.39
N GLU A 26 -12.54 -3.42 -8.93
CA GLU A 26 -12.84 -2.71 -7.68
C GLU A 26 -12.11 -3.38 -6.49
N GLY A 27 -11.45 -2.57 -5.66
CA GLY A 27 -10.68 -3.05 -4.50
C GLY A 27 -9.26 -3.52 -4.82
N GLU A 28 -8.86 -3.49 -6.09
CA GLU A 28 -7.51 -3.88 -6.52
C GLU A 28 -6.43 -2.96 -5.91
N GLN A 29 -5.35 -3.56 -5.41
CA GLN A 29 -4.20 -2.82 -4.89
C GLN A 29 -3.25 -2.46 -6.04
N LEU A 30 -2.90 -1.18 -6.13
CA LEU A 30 -1.96 -0.66 -7.11
C LEU A 30 -0.67 -0.23 -6.42
N LEU A 31 0.47 -0.66 -6.95
CA LEU A 31 1.75 -0.07 -6.64
C LEU A 31 1.83 1.31 -7.29
N VAL A 32 2.12 2.33 -6.49
CA VAL A 32 2.32 3.72 -6.95
C VAL A 32 3.80 4.07 -6.86
N ILE A 33 4.43 4.30 -8.01
CA ILE A 33 5.82 4.76 -8.10
C ILE A 33 5.80 6.21 -8.58
N ARG A 34 6.57 7.08 -7.92
CA ARG A 34 6.76 8.47 -8.33
C ARG A 34 8.21 8.70 -8.75
N GLU A 35 8.40 9.13 -9.99
CA GLU A 35 9.68 9.52 -10.55
C GLU A 35 9.59 10.97 -11.01
N GLY A 36 10.00 11.92 -10.15
CA GLY A 36 9.85 13.35 -10.40
C GLY A 36 8.39 13.79 -10.47
N ASP A 37 7.95 14.20 -11.67
CA ASP A 37 6.58 14.59 -12.01
C ASP A 37 5.74 13.43 -12.59
N ARG A 38 6.36 12.28 -12.85
CA ARG A 38 5.69 11.10 -13.39
C ARG A 38 5.19 10.19 -12.28
N PHE A 39 3.94 9.75 -12.41
CA PHE A 39 3.37 8.66 -11.62
C PHE A 39 3.20 7.42 -12.50
N ILE A 40 3.61 6.28 -11.97
CA ILE A 40 3.43 4.97 -12.60
C ILE A 40 2.58 4.13 -11.65
N LEU A 41 1.47 3.62 -12.15
CA LEU A 41 0.55 2.73 -11.43
C LEU A 41 0.65 1.34 -12.03
N LYS A 42 0.81 0.32 -11.20
CA LYS A 42 0.81 -1.08 -11.64
C LYS A 42 -0.06 -1.94 -10.72
N PRO A 43 -0.90 -2.83 -11.27
CA PRO A 43 -1.51 -3.92 -10.51
C PRO A 43 -0.48 -4.67 -9.69
N LEU A 44 -0.68 -4.76 -8.38
CA LEU A 44 0.25 -5.48 -7.51
C LEU A 44 0.24 -6.98 -7.84
N ASP A 45 -0.89 -7.51 -8.31
CA ASP A 45 -1.06 -8.92 -8.69
C ASP A 45 -0.33 -9.31 -9.98
N THR A 46 0.14 -8.34 -10.76
CA THR A 46 0.98 -8.60 -11.95
C THR A 46 2.45 -8.76 -11.64
N LEU A 47 2.86 -8.49 -10.40
CA LEU A 47 4.25 -8.65 -9.97
C LEU A 47 4.54 -10.11 -9.65
N GLU A 48 5.80 -10.51 -9.77
CA GLU A 48 6.26 -11.79 -9.23
C GLU A 48 5.97 -11.86 -7.73
N ALA A 49 5.55 -13.04 -7.25
CA ALA A 49 5.09 -13.22 -5.87
C ALA A 49 6.13 -12.77 -4.83
N SER A 50 7.41 -13.09 -5.05
CA SER A 50 8.52 -12.66 -4.18
C SER A 50 8.65 -11.14 -4.12
N VAL A 51 8.59 -10.47 -5.27
CA VAL A 51 8.69 -9.00 -5.36
C VAL A 51 7.50 -8.34 -4.68
N LYS A 52 6.29 -8.89 -4.87
CA LYS A 52 5.08 -8.43 -4.18
C LYS A 52 5.22 -8.55 -2.66
N GLU A 53 5.69 -9.69 -2.17
CA GLU A 53 5.89 -9.94 -0.75
C GLU A 53 6.92 -8.98 -0.14
N ASP A 54 8.05 -8.78 -0.80
CA ASP A 54 9.11 -7.87 -0.34
C ASP A 54 8.61 -6.42 -0.22
N ILE A 55 7.85 -5.94 -1.22
CA ILE A 55 7.27 -4.59 -1.20
C ILE A 55 6.28 -4.45 -0.05
N LEU A 56 5.36 -5.41 0.11
CA LEU A 56 4.37 -5.38 1.18
C LEU A 56 5.02 -5.49 2.57
N PHE A 57 6.10 -6.26 2.69
CA PHE A 57 6.87 -6.36 3.91
C PHE A 57 7.54 -5.03 4.25
N ALA A 58 8.26 -4.44 3.29
CA ALA A 58 8.94 -3.15 3.48
C ALA A 58 7.95 -2.05 3.92
N GLU A 59 6.78 -1.97 3.26
CA GLU A 59 5.74 -1.00 3.60
C GLU A 59 5.21 -1.18 5.04
N LYS A 60 4.91 -2.42 5.44
CA LYS A 60 4.44 -2.73 6.80
C LYS A 60 5.50 -2.43 7.85
N THR A 61 6.75 -2.78 7.59
CA THR A 61 7.87 -2.54 8.50
C THR A 61 8.13 -1.05 8.68
N GLU A 62 8.15 -0.27 7.59
CA GLU A 62 8.31 1.18 7.68
C GLU A 62 7.19 1.83 8.49
N ARG A 63 5.94 1.43 8.24
CA ARG A 63 4.79 1.93 9.00
C ARG A 63 4.92 1.62 10.50
N ALA A 64 5.21 0.37 10.84
CA ALA A 64 5.39 -0.05 12.23
C ALA A 64 6.58 0.69 12.89
N PHE A 65 7.66 0.94 12.14
CA PHE A 65 8.81 1.69 12.62
C PHE A 65 8.46 3.15 12.92
N LEU A 66 7.71 3.81 12.04
CA LEU A 66 7.21 5.17 12.26
C LEU A 66 6.27 5.25 13.46
N GLU A 67 5.32 4.31 13.57
CA GLU A 67 4.42 4.21 14.73
C GLU A 67 5.19 4.03 16.04
N PHE A 68 6.22 3.17 16.03
CA PHE A 68 7.10 2.99 17.19
C PHE A 68 7.81 4.29 17.57
N GLY A 69 8.37 5.01 16.59
CA GLY A 69 9.02 6.31 16.80
C GLY A 69 8.06 7.38 17.33
N MET A 70 6.78 7.32 16.96
CA MET A 70 5.71 8.18 17.48
C MET A 70 5.22 7.76 18.87
N GLY A 71 5.68 6.64 19.42
CA GLY A 71 5.21 6.11 20.70
C GLY A 71 3.91 5.31 20.63
N ASN A 72 3.41 5.03 19.43
CA ASN A 72 2.19 4.24 19.19
C ASN A 72 2.49 2.75 19.28
N PHE A 73 2.86 2.27 20.47
CA PHE A 73 3.09 0.86 20.73
C PHE A 73 2.51 0.45 22.10
N SER A 74 2.17 -0.83 22.24
CA SER A 74 1.87 -1.41 23.55
C SER A 74 3.11 -2.10 24.10
N ARG A 75 3.27 -2.06 25.43
CA ARG A 75 4.32 -2.82 26.14
C ARG A 75 3.65 -3.90 26.98
N LYS A 76 4.27 -5.06 27.01
CA LYS A 76 3.91 -6.18 27.89
C LYS A 76 5.19 -6.84 28.39
N ARG A 77 5.09 -7.60 29.49
CA ARG A 77 6.25 -8.39 29.95
C ARG A 77 6.44 -9.59 29.03
N GLY A 78 7.68 -10.09 28.94
CA GLY A 78 8.01 -11.22 28.08
C GLY A 78 7.19 -12.48 28.36
N ALA A 79 6.90 -12.78 29.63
CA ALA A 79 6.05 -13.92 30.00
C ALA A 79 4.62 -13.76 29.45
N ASP A 80 4.02 -12.58 29.65
CA ASP A 80 2.67 -12.27 29.18
C ASP A 80 2.59 -12.36 27.63
N PHE A 81 3.65 -11.93 26.92
CA PHE A 81 3.75 -12.10 25.46
C PHE A 81 3.76 -13.56 25.01
N ILE A 82 4.54 -14.40 25.70
CA ILE A 82 4.67 -15.82 25.36
C ILE A 82 3.36 -16.57 25.60
N ASP A 83 2.59 -16.18 26.62
CA ASP A 83 1.27 -16.78 26.87
C ASP A 83 0.23 -16.37 25.81
N ASP A 84 0.24 -15.12 25.33
CA ASP A 84 -0.60 -14.70 24.21
C ASP A 84 -0.34 -15.53 22.94
N LEU A 85 0.94 -15.81 22.63
CA LEU A 85 1.32 -16.60 21.45
C LEU A 85 0.81 -18.06 21.49
N LYS A 86 0.61 -18.62 22.68
CA LYS A 86 0.05 -19.99 22.83
C LYS A 86 -1.45 -20.05 22.53
N SER A 87 -2.11 -18.90 22.52
CA SER A 87 -3.56 -18.76 22.39
C SER A 87 -3.99 -18.41 20.96
N TRP A 88 -3.03 -18.34 20.03
CA TRP A 88 -3.19 -17.91 18.66
C TRP A 88 -3.30 -19.07 17.68
#